data_AF-A0A9E3A2R5-F1
#
_entry.id   AF-A0A9E3A2R5-F1
#
_cell.length_a   1.000
_cell.length_b   1.000
_cell.length_c   1.000
_cell.angle_alpha   90.00
_cell.angle_beta   90.00
_cell.angle_gamma   90.00
#
_symmetry.space_group_name_H-M   'P 1'
#
loop_
_entity.id
_entity.type
_entity.pdbx_description
1 polymer ?
#
loop_
_entity_poly.entity_id
_entity_poly.type
_entity_poly.pdbx_seq_one_letter_code
_entity_poly.pdbx_strand_id
1 'polypeptide(L)'
;MTRQVVLDTETTGLNAKLGDRIIEIGCVEILSRQVAERHFHTYVNPERDVDLGATRVHGMTLDDLRQKPKFADVAKELLDFISGAEVLIHNAEFDV
;
A
#
# COMPACT_ATOMS: atom_id res chain seq x y z
N MET A 1 -10.90 -21.19 -10.38
CA MET A 1 -11.23 -19.76 -10.61
C MET A 1 -10.05 -18.96 -10.10
N THR A 2 -9.57 -17.99 -10.86
CA THR A 2 -8.39 -17.19 -10.48
C THR A 2 -8.81 -16.13 -9.46
N ARG A 3 -8.12 -16.09 -8.32
CA ARG A 3 -8.30 -15.07 -7.29
C ARG A 3 -7.64 -13.78 -7.75
N GLN A 4 -8.32 -12.65 -7.64
CA GLN A 4 -7.80 -11.34 -8.01
C GLN A 4 -7.70 -10.47 -6.77
N VAL A 5 -6.66 -9.64 -6.69
CA VAL A 5 -6.50 -8.64 -5.63
C VAL A 5 -6.23 -7.30 -6.30
N VAL A 6 -7.08 -6.31 -6.05
CA VAL A 6 -6.77 -4.93 -6.40
C VAL A 6 -5.89 -4.37 -5.30
N LEU A 7 -4.73 -3.82 -5.66
CA LEU A 7 -3.76 -3.24 -4.73
C LEU A 7 -3.48 -1.79 -5.13
N ASP A 8 -3.34 -0.94 -4.12
CA ASP A 8 -2.97 0.46 -4.26
C ASP A 8 -2.06 0.86 -3.09
N THR A 9 -1.11 1.77 -3.35
CA THR A 9 -0.21 2.30 -2.31
C THR A 9 -0.14 3.82 -2.32
N GLU A 10 -0.12 4.40 -1.13
CA GLU A 10 0.27 5.79 -0.94
C GLU A 10 1.71 5.85 -0.45
N THR A 11 2.43 6.90 -0.83
CA THR A 11 3.88 7.00 -0.59
C THR A 11 4.27 8.39 -0.09
N THR A 12 5.47 8.51 0.49
CA THR A 12 6.01 9.81 0.93
C THR A 12 6.33 10.77 -0.22
N GLY A 13 6.33 10.27 -1.47
CA GLY A 13 6.78 10.96 -2.67
C GLY A 13 6.86 9.98 -3.84
N LEU A 14 7.19 10.45 -5.04
CA LEU A 14 6.98 9.67 -6.26
C LEU A 14 8.17 8.80 -6.71
N ASN A 15 9.27 8.75 -5.96
CA ASN A 15 10.50 8.11 -6.45
C ASN A 15 11.20 7.24 -5.40
N ALA A 16 10.92 5.94 -5.44
CA ALA A 16 11.56 4.94 -4.58
C ALA A 16 13.10 4.93 -4.68
N LYS A 17 13.69 5.27 -5.83
CA LYS A 17 15.15 5.34 -6.01
C LYS A 17 15.77 6.52 -5.27
N LEU A 18 15.00 7.57 -4.98
CA LEU A 18 15.38 8.69 -4.12
C LEU A 18 15.03 8.45 -2.65
N GLY A 19 14.60 7.22 -2.33
CA GLY A 19 14.35 6.77 -0.98
C GLY A 19 12.93 7.01 -0.48
N ASP A 20 11.98 7.40 -1.34
CA ASP A 20 10.57 7.47 -0.94
C ASP A 20 10.07 6.10 -0.44
N ARG A 21 9.06 6.16 0.42
CA ARG A 21 8.57 5.00 1.19
C ARG A 21 7.06 4.92 1.15
N ILE A 22 6.54 3.70 1.23
CA ILE A 22 5.11 3.44 1.38
C ILE A 22 4.62 3.94 2.75
N ILE A 23 3.44 4.56 2.77
CA ILE A 23 2.75 5.05 3.98
C ILE A 23 1.38 4.42 4.19
N GLU A 24 0.78 3.87 3.14
CA GLU A 24 -0.52 3.18 3.18
C GLU A 24 -0.54 2.07 2.13
N ILE A 25 -1.18 0.96 2.48
CA ILE A 25 -1.39 -0.17 1.57
C ILE A 25 -2.86 -0.55 1.65
N GLY A 26 -3.54 -0.51 0.50
CA GLY A 26 -4.91 -0.96 0.34
C GLY A 26 -4.96 -2.19 -0.55
N CYS A 27 -5.67 -3.23 -0.12
CA CYS A 27 -5.88 -4.45 -0.89
C CYS A 27 -7.32 -4.92 -0.76
N VAL A 28 -7.99 -5.16 -1.89
CA VAL A 28 -9.36 -5.68 -1.94
C VAL A 28 -9.39 -6.95 -2.77
N GLU A 29 -9.97 -8.01 -2.22
CA GLU A 29 -10.10 -9.28 -2.92
C GLU A 29 -11.33 -9.30 -3.84
N ILE A 30 -11.15 -9.83 -5.05
CA ILE A 30 -12.22 -10.03 -6.03
C ILE A 30 -12.33 -11.53 -6.34
N LEU A 31 -13.53 -12.05 -6.18
CA LEU A 31 -13.90 -13.42 -6.53
C LEU A 31 -15.07 -13.37 -7.52
N SER A 32 -14.90 -13.99 -8.69
CA SER A 32 -15.95 -14.04 -9.72
C SER A 32 -16.54 -12.67 -10.08
N ARG A 33 -15.67 -11.65 -10.18
CA ARG A 33 -16.02 -10.25 -10.46
C ARG A 33 -16.90 -9.56 -9.41
N GLN A 34 -16.93 -10.10 -8.19
CA GLN A 34 -17.55 -9.47 -7.04
C GLN A 34 -16.48 -9.16 -5.99
N VAL A 35 -16.63 -8.02 -5.33
CA VAL A 35 -15.79 -7.65 -4.19
C VAL A 35 -16.10 -8.59 -3.04
N ALA A 36 -15.09 -9.28 -2.54
CA ALA A 36 -15.19 -10.12 -1.36
C ALA A 36 -15.07 -9.26 -0.08
N GLU A 37 -15.52 -9.79 1.05
CA GLU A 37 -15.38 -9.10 2.35
C GLU A 37 -13.93 -8.99 2.80
N ARG A 38 -13.07 -9.90 2.32
CA ARG A 38 -11.65 -9.96 2.68
C ARG A 38 -10.89 -8.79 2.05
N HIS A 39 -10.35 -7.93 2.90
CA HIS A 39 -9.48 -6.82 2.53
C HIS A 39 -8.28 -6.77 3.47
N PHE A 40 -7.21 -6.13 3.02
CA PHE A 40 -6.05 -5.80 3.84
C PHE A 40 -5.81 -4.30 3.71
N HIS A 41 -5.75 -3.61 4.84
CA HIS A 41 -5.56 -2.16 4.88
C HIS A 41 -4.66 -1.83 6.06
N THR A 42 -3.57 -1.13 5.79
CA THR A 42 -2.67 -0.67 6.86
C THR A 42 -1.99 0.63 6.50
N TYR A 43 -1.82 1.48 7.52
CA TYR A 43 -0.87 2.57 7.48
C TYR A 43 0.51 2.08 7.92
N VAL A 44 1.55 2.73 7.42
CA VAL A 44 2.95 2.35 7.63
C VAL A 44 3.74 3.58 8.07
N ASN A 45 4.61 3.40 9.07
CA ASN A 45 5.60 4.40 9.43
C ASN A 45 6.72 4.37 8.37
N PRO A 46 6.92 5.46 7.60
CA PRO A 46 7.91 5.49 6.53
C PRO A 46 9.35 5.70 7.04
N GLU A 47 9.55 5.96 8.33
CA GLU A 47 10.85 6.28 8.93
C GLU A 47 11.54 7.51 8.32
N ARG A 48 10.76 8.41 7.69
CA ARG A 48 11.18 9.66 7.07
C ARG A 48 10.03 10.66 6.95
N ASP A 49 10.33 11.90 6.60
CA ASP A 49 9.29 12.90 6.29
C ASP A 49 8.52 12.58 4.99
N VAL A 50 7.28 13.06 4.95
CA VAL A 50 6.37 13.03 3.79
C VAL A 50 6.52 14.34 3.01
N ASP A 51 6.68 14.25 1.68
CA ASP A 51 6.75 15.44 0.83
C ASP A 51 5.42 16.20 0.88
N LEU A 52 5.49 17.54 0.94
CA LEU A 52 4.31 18.40 0.90
C LEU A 52 3.44 18.16 -0.34
N GLY A 53 4.04 17.77 -1.46
CA GLY A 53 3.31 17.37 -2.66
C GLY A 53 2.42 16.16 -2.41
N ALA A 54 2.96 15.13 -1.74
CA ALA A 54 2.23 13.91 -1.38
C ALA A 54 1.17 14.19 -0.31
N THR A 55 1.52 14.94 0.75
CA THR A 55 0.56 15.38 1.77
C THR A 55 -0.63 16.15 1.18
N ARG A 56 -0.47 16.92 0.10
CA ARG A 56 -1.61 17.59 -0.56
C ARG A 56 -2.55 16.64 -1.29
N VAL A 57 -2.08 15.44 -1.66
CA VAL A 57 -2.86 14.42 -2.36
C VAL A 57 -3.63 13.57 -1.35
N HIS A 58 -2.94 12.93 -0.40
CA HIS A 58 -3.52 11.95 0.52
C HIS A 58 -3.73 12.48 1.95
N GLY A 59 -3.26 13.69 2.28
CA GLY A 59 -3.52 14.34 3.56
C GLY A 59 -2.70 13.86 4.77
N MET A 60 -1.75 12.95 4.58
CA MET A 60 -0.97 12.36 5.69
C MET A 60 0.33 13.11 5.94
N THR A 61 0.69 13.24 7.21
CA THR A 61 1.96 13.76 7.69
C THR A 61 2.76 12.69 8.42
N LEU A 62 4.04 12.94 8.70
CA LEU A 62 4.82 12.04 9.54
C LEU A 62 4.22 11.89 10.94
N ASP A 63 3.64 12.95 11.52
CA ASP A 63 3.05 12.89 12.87
C ASP A 63 1.91 11.85 12.95
N ASP A 64 1.10 11.72 11.89
CA ASP A 64 0.01 10.74 11.80
C ASP A 64 0.53 9.29 11.72
N LEU A 65 1.74 9.12 11.16
CA LEU A 65 2.32 7.84 10.79
C LEU A 65 3.35 7.32 11.81
N ARG A 66 3.88 8.17 12.70
CA ARG A 66 4.97 7.80 13.64
C ARG A 66 4.66 6.59 14.52
N GLN A 67 3.41 6.39 14.91
CA GLN A 67 2.98 5.29 15.78
C GLN A 67 2.47 4.06 15.02
N LYS A 68 2.53 4.09 13.68
CA LYS A 68 2.13 2.96 12.81
C LYS A 68 3.26 1.93 12.73
N PRO A 69 2.96 0.66 12.39
CA PRO A 69 3.99 -0.35 12.17
C PRO A 69 4.93 0.05 11.03
N LYS A 70 6.17 -0.44 11.03
CA LYS A 70 7.09 -0.27 9.90
C LYS A 70 6.73 -1.25 8.79
N PHE A 71 7.20 -1.00 7.58
CA PHE A 71 6.92 -1.90 6.45
C PHE A 71 7.36 -3.34 6.73
N ALA A 72 8.51 -3.52 7.39
CA ALA A 72 9.03 -4.84 7.76
C ALA A 72 8.08 -5.62 8.68
N ASP A 73 7.28 -4.94 9.49
CA ASP A 73 6.34 -5.58 10.42
C ASP A 73 5.08 -6.10 9.70
N VAL A 74 4.69 -5.49 8.57
CA VAL A 74 3.47 -5.82 7.82
C VAL A 74 3.75 -6.59 6.52
N ALA A 75 4.99 -6.62 6.04
CA ALA A 75 5.37 -7.21 4.76
C ALA A 75 4.96 -8.69 4.64
N LYS A 76 5.09 -9.45 5.74
CA LYS A 76 4.70 -10.86 5.75
C LYS A 76 3.19 -11.02 5.56
N GLU A 77 2.39 -10.21 6.25
CA GLU A 77 0.93 -10.26 6.15
C GLU A 77 0.45 -9.85 4.75
N LEU A 78 1.05 -8.82 4.16
CA LEU A 78 0.79 -8.43 2.77
C LEU A 78 1.09 -9.57 1.80
N LEU A 79 2.27 -10.19 1.92
CA LEU A 79 2.66 -11.33 1.06
C LEU A 79 1.69 -12.49 1.21
N ASP A 80 1.33 -12.84 2.44
CA ASP A 80 0.35 -13.89 2.74
C ASP A 80 -1.03 -13.50 2.18
N PHE A 81 -1.38 -12.20 2.15
CA PHE A 81 -2.62 -11.71 1.54
C PHE A 81 -2.63 -11.85 0.02
N ILE A 82 -1.58 -11.45 -0.70
CA ILE A 82 -1.56 -11.45 -2.18
C ILE A 82 -1.14 -12.80 -2.79
N SER A 83 -0.60 -13.71 -1.98
CA SER A 83 -0.11 -15.01 -2.44
C SER A 83 -1.15 -15.78 -3.26
N GLY A 84 -0.73 -16.26 -4.43
CA GLY A 84 -1.56 -17.03 -5.36
C GLY A 84 -2.67 -16.24 -6.07
N ALA A 85 -2.74 -14.92 -5.91
CA ALA A 85 -3.66 -14.05 -6.65
C ALA A 85 -3.00 -13.39 -7.86
N GLU A 86 -3.81 -13.04 -8.85
CA GLU A 86 -3.46 -12.01 -9.82
C GLU A 86 -3.62 -10.65 -9.15
N VAL A 87 -2.51 -9.89 -9.06
CA VAL A 87 -2.51 -8.56 -8.44
C VAL A 87 -2.75 -7.52 -9.53
N LEU A 88 -3.80 -6.72 -9.35
CA LEU A 88 -4.26 -5.69 -10.28
C LEU A 88 -3.97 -4.32 -9.68
N ILE A 89 -3.16 -3.52 -10.38
CA ILE A 89 -2.74 -2.20 -9.94
C ILE A 89 -2.89 -1.24 -11.12
N HIS A 90 -3.47 -0.07 -10.88
CA HIS A 90 -3.50 0.98 -11.88
C HIS A 90 -2.14 1.70 -11.88
N ASN A 91 -1.44 1.73 -13.01
CA ASN A 91 -0.05 2.23 -13.10
C ASN A 91 0.98 1.38 -12.32
N ALA A 92 0.90 0.05 -12.46
CA ALA A 92 1.70 -0.91 -11.71
C ALA A 92 3.23 -0.67 -11.67
N GLU A 93 3.82 0.03 -12.64
CA GLU A 93 5.26 0.39 -12.61
C GLU A 93 5.62 1.34 -11.45
N PHE A 94 4.64 2.02 -10.86
CA PHE A 94 4.84 2.89 -9.71
C PHE A 94 4.89 2.11 -8.39
N ASP A 95 3.98 1.14 -8.21
CA ASP A 95 3.80 0.40 -6.97
C ASP A 95 4.77 -0.81 -6.80
N VAL A 96 5.36 -1.30 -7.90
CA VAL A 96 6.26 -2.49 -7.93
C VAL A 96 7.73 -2.11 -7.86
#